data_AF-A0A962ZIX1-F1
#
_entry.id   AF-A0A962ZIX1-F1
#
_cell.length_a   1.000
_cell.length_b   1.000
_cell.length_c   1.000
_cell.angle_alpha   90.00
_cell.angle_beta   90.00
_cell.angle_gamma   90.00
#
_symmetry.space_group_name_H-M   'P 1'
#
loop_
_entity.id
_entity.type
_entity.pdbx_description
1 polymer ?
#
loop_
_entity_poly.entity_id
_entity_poly.type
_entity_poly.pdbx_seq_one_letter_code
_entity_poly.pdbx_strand_id
1 'polypeptide(L)'
;MARRRRGPEEFSLSFLDVICCGFGAIILLLMITKTVEPQIIEASTVNLEGRLADLQEQLFELRGETRVLNRDLNARQEQLSDYEERIAILRGELTAARGRLESETLSNTTDTVIEQQLAVAKQQLTAEMERLLGPSYQAKNQLIGGIPVDSEYIIFIIDTSGSMFSYAWDRVLREVEATLSIYPEVKGIQVMNDMGNYLFSRYR
;
A
#
# COMPACT_ATOMS: atom_id res chain seq x y z
N MET A 1 -39.72 -102.61 85.42
CA MET A 1 -38.28 -102.54 85.08
C MET A 1 -38.11 -101.65 83.86
N ALA A 2 -37.43 -100.52 84.02
CA ALA A 2 -37.25 -99.52 82.96
C ALA A 2 -36.33 -100.06 81.85
N ARG A 3 -36.82 -100.11 80.61
CA ARG A 3 -35.99 -100.43 79.42
C ARG A 3 -35.47 -99.12 78.83
N ARG A 4 -34.17 -98.91 79.01
CA ARG A 4 -33.37 -97.79 78.51
C ARG A 4 -33.64 -97.60 77.00
N ARG A 5 -34.21 -96.46 76.61
CA ARG A 5 -34.35 -96.08 75.19
C ARG A 5 -32.94 -95.95 74.62
N ARG A 6 -32.67 -96.67 73.52
CA ARG A 6 -31.44 -96.49 72.72
C ARG A 6 -31.40 -95.02 72.29
N GLY A 7 -30.25 -94.37 72.51
CA GLY A 7 -30.02 -93.01 72.01
C GLY A 7 -30.24 -92.97 70.50
N PRO A 8 -30.70 -91.83 69.95
CA PRO A 8 -30.85 -91.69 68.51
C PRO A 8 -29.51 -92.00 67.84
N GLU A 9 -29.53 -92.88 66.84
CA GLU A 9 -28.35 -93.12 66.02
C GLU A 9 -27.98 -91.80 65.34
N GLU A 10 -26.73 -91.35 65.54
CA GLU A 10 -26.23 -90.04 65.09
C GLU A 10 -26.30 -89.85 63.56
N PHE A 11 -26.60 -90.92 62.82
CA PHE A 11 -26.85 -90.91 61.38
C PHE A 11 -28.14 -91.68 61.05
N SER A 12 -29.29 -91.03 61.19
CA SER A 12 -30.58 -91.59 60.76
C SER A 12 -30.80 -91.40 59.25
N LEU A 13 -31.59 -92.28 58.63
CA LEU A 13 -31.91 -92.25 57.20
C LEU A 13 -32.58 -90.91 56.78
N SER A 14 -33.28 -90.26 57.70
CA SER A 14 -33.88 -88.93 57.54
C SER A 14 -32.87 -87.77 57.58
N PHE A 15 -31.70 -87.93 58.23
CA PHE A 15 -30.63 -86.93 58.19
C PHE A 15 -29.96 -86.87 56.81
N LEU A 16 -29.74 -88.03 56.19
CA LEU A 16 -29.19 -88.12 54.83
C LEU A 16 -30.12 -87.47 53.80
N ASP A 17 -31.44 -87.65 53.95
CA ASP A 17 -32.45 -87.08 53.04
C ASP A 17 -32.50 -85.54 53.13
N VAL A 18 -32.40 -84.98 54.35
CA VAL A 18 -32.36 -83.52 54.56
C VAL A 18 -31.07 -82.90 54.00
N ILE A 19 -29.92 -83.55 54.19
CA ILE A 19 -28.64 -83.09 53.61
C ILE A 19 -28.65 -83.22 52.09
N CYS A 20 -29.20 -84.31 51.54
CA CYS A 20 -29.30 -84.52 50.10
C CYS A 20 -30.20 -83.45 49.45
N CYS A 21 -31.32 -83.11 50.08
CA CYS A 21 -32.22 -82.04 49.63
C CYS A 21 -31.54 -80.66 49.72
N GLY A 22 -30.86 -80.37 50.83
CA GLY A 22 -30.13 -79.10 51.01
C GLY A 22 -28.98 -78.94 50.02
N PHE A 23 -28.21 -80.00 49.80
CA PHE A 23 -27.10 -80.00 48.85
C PHE A 23 -27.60 -79.88 47.40
N GLY A 24 -28.69 -80.57 47.06
CA GLY A 24 -29.35 -80.42 45.75
C GLY A 24 -29.83 -79.00 45.50
N ALA A 25 -30.43 -78.35 46.51
CA ALA A 25 -30.85 -76.95 46.41
C ALA A 25 -29.66 -76.01 46.20
N ILE A 26 -28.54 -76.23 46.89
CA ILE A 26 -27.31 -75.44 46.71
C ILE A 26 -26.72 -75.65 45.31
N ILE A 27 -26.68 -76.89 44.80
CA ILE A 27 -26.20 -77.18 43.45
C ILE A 27 -27.09 -76.47 42.42
N LEU A 28 -28.41 -76.53 42.55
CA LEU A 28 -29.33 -75.86 41.64
C LEU A 28 -29.14 -74.34 41.67
N LEU A 29 -28.96 -73.75 42.85
CA LEU A 29 -28.73 -72.32 43.02
C LEU A 29 -27.39 -71.89 42.40
N LEU A 30 -26.34 -72.71 42.57
CA LEU A 30 -25.04 -72.50 41.93
C LEU A 30 -25.14 -72.64 40.40
N MET A 31 -25.90 -73.62 39.90
CA MET A 31 -26.07 -73.84 38.48
C MET A 31 -26.82 -72.67 37.83
N ILE A 32 -27.91 -72.19 38.44
CA ILE A 32 -28.68 -71.04 37.96
C ILE A 32 -27.81 -69.77 37.98
N THR A 33 -27.05 -69.53 39.05
CA THR A 33 -26.19 -68.33 39.16
C THR A 33 -24.97 -68.37 38.24
N LYS A 34 -24.45 -69.56 37.89
CA LYS A 34 -23.35 -69.73 36.93
C LYS A 34 -23.80 -69.63 35.47
N THR A 35 -25.02 -70.03 35.13
CA THR A 35 -25.51 -69.99 33.74
C THR A 35 -26.13 -68.65 33.34
N VAL A 36 -26.47 -67.79 34.30
CA VAL A 36 -26.95 -66.43 34.05
C VAL A 36 -25.77 -65.45 34.19
N GLU A 37 -24.74 -65.64 33.37
CA GLU A 37 -23.75 -64.59 33.13
C GLU A 37 -24.45 -63.43 32.39
N PRO A 38 -24.18 -62.17 32.75
CA PRO A 38 -24.99 -61.05 32.29
C PRO A 38 -24.57 -60.64 30.87
N GLN A 39 -24.98 -61.41 29.86
CA GLN A 39 -24.74 -61.08 28.44
C GLN A 39 -25.26 -59.67 28.05
N ILE A 40 -26.27 -59.16 28.79
CA ILE A 40 -26.81 -57.81 28.60
C ILE A 40 -25.80 -56.73 29.04
N ILE A 41 -24.98 -56.99 30.06
CA ILE A 41 -23.95 -56.05 30.51
C ILE A 41 -22.82 -56.00 29.48
N GLU A 42 -22.34 -57.13 28.97
CA GLU A 42 -21.30 -57.15 27.93
C GLU A 42 -21.74 -56.49 26.62
N ALA A 43 -22.99 -56.71 26.17
CA ALA A 43 -23.50 -56.04 24.98
C ALA A 43 -23.63 -54.52 25.16
N SER A 44 -23.99 -54.06 26.36
CA SER A 44 -24.09 -52.62 26.66
C SER A 44 -22.72 -51.95 26.85
N THR A 45 -21.73 -52.62 27.43
CA THR A 45 -20.36 -52.09 27.54
C THR A 45 -19.69 -51.99 26.17
N VAL A 46 -19.83 -53.01 25.30
CA VAL A 46 -19.30 -52.98 23.93
C VAL A 46 -19.95 -51.87 23.09
N ASN A 47 -21.26 -51.64 23.22
CA ASN A 47 -21.93 -50.53 22.53
C ASN A 47 -21.44 -49.15 23.02
N LEU A 48 -21.20 -49.02 24.32
CA LEU A 48 -20.70 -47.77 24.91
C LEU A 48 -19.25 -47.48 24.50
N GLU A 49 -18.39 -48.50 24.45
CA GLU A 49 -17.01 -48.39 23.98
C GLU A 49 -16.95 -48.00 22.49
N GLY A 50 -17.79 -48.62 21.65
CA GLY A 50 -17.91 -48.22 20.24
C GLY A 50 -18.32 -46.76 20.07
N ARG A 51 -19.32 -46.31 20.84
CA ARG A 51 -19.77 -44.91 20.82
C ARG A 51 -18.70 -43.93 21.33
N LEU A 52 -17.88 -44.34 22.31
CA LEU A 52 -16.74 -43.54 22.77
C LEU A 52 -15.66 -43.44 21.70
N ALA A 53 -15.38 -44.52 20.96
CA ALA A 53 -14.44 -44.50 19.85
C ALA A 53 -14.92 -43.56 18.73
N ASP A 54 -16.19 -43.64 18.33
CA ASP A 54 -16.77 -42.75 17.32
C ASP A 54 -16.69 -41.27 17.72
N LEU A 55 -16.98 -40.96 19.00
CA LEU A 55 -16.88 -39.60 19.52
C LEU A 55 -15.43 -39.10 19.56
N GLN A 56 -14.47 -39.97 19.85
CA GLN A 56 -13.04 -39.63 19.83
C GLN A 56 -12.57 -39.33 18.40
N GLU A 57 -13.02 -40.10 17.41
CA GLU A 57 -12.73 -39.87 15.99
C GLU A 57 -13.31 -38.52 15.53
N GLN A 58 -14.59 -38.25 15.82
CA GLN A 58 -15.22 -36.97 15.50
C GLN A 58 -14.50 -35.78 16.15
N LEU A 59 -14.07 -35.92 17.41
CA LEU A 59 -13.27 -34.88 18.08
C LEU A 59 -11.91 -34.66 17.41
N PHE A 60 -11.29 -35.72 16.89
CA PHE A 60 -10.03 -35.60 16.16
C PHE A 60 -10.23 -34.88 14.82
N GLU A 61 -11.27 -35.24 14.07
CA GLU A 61 -11.64 -34.57 12.82
C GLU A 61 -11.94 -33.08 13.06
N LEU A 62 -12.83 -32.77 14.01
CA LEU A 62 -13.17 -31.38 14.36
C LEU A 62 -11.96 -30.55 14.76
N ARG A 63 -11.01 -31.15 15.50
CA ARG A 63 -9.75 -30.48 15.85
C ARG A 63 -8.86 -30.24 14.63
N GLY A 64 -8.82 -31.19 13.71
CA GLY A 64 -8.14 -31.06 12.42
C GLY A 64 -8.72 -29.91 11.60
N GLU A 65 -10.04 -29.88 11.41
CA GLU A 65 -10.76 -28.82 10.71
C GLU A 65 -10.53 -27.46 11.38
N THR A 66 -10.63 -27.39 12.70
CA THR A 66 -10.39 -26.16 13.47
C THR A 66 -8.97 -25.64 13.25
N ARG A 67 -7.97 -26.53 13.15
CA ARG A 67 -6.59 -26.15 12.89
C ARG A 67 -6.41 -25.58 11.48
N VAL A 68 -7.04 -26.19 10.48
CA VAL A 68 -7.01 -25.69 9.09
C VAL A 68 -7.71 -24.33 9.01
N LEU A 69 -8.90 -24.21 9.60
CA LEU A 69 -9.67 -22.97 9.57
C LEU A 69 -8.93 -21.82 10.27
N ASN A 70 -8.26 -22.07 11.40
CA ASN A 70 -7.43 -21.06 12.07
C ASN A 70 -6.24 -20.63 11.21
N ARG A 71 -5.61 -21.57 10.48
CA ARG A 71 -4.52 -21.23 9.55
C ARG A 71 -5.03 -20.35 8.41
N ASP A 72 -6.18 -20.68 7.83
CA ASP A 72 -6.80 -19.89 6.76
C ASP A 72 -7.25 -18.51 7.25
N LEU A 73 -7.78 -18.43 8.47
CA LEU A 73 -8.17 -17.17 9.11
C LEU A 73 -6.95 -16.26 9.28
N ASN A 74 -5.84 -16.79 9.79
CA ASN A 74 -4.59 -16.03 9.94
C ASN A 74 -4.06 -15.54 8.58
N ALA A 75 -4.06 -16.40 7.56
CA ALA A 75 -3.63 -16.02 6.21
C ALA A 75 -4.53 -14.90 5.62
N ARG A 76 -5.85 -14.97 5.84
CA ARG A 76 -6.77 -13.91 5.40
C ARG A 76 -6.59 -12.62 6.18
N GLN A 77 -6.26 -12.68 7.47
CA GLN A 77 -5.94 -11.49 8.27
C GLN A 77 -4.67 -10.80 7.78
N GLU A 78 -3.63 -11.57 7.45
CA GLU A 78 -2.39 -11.04 6.86
C GLU A 78 -2.68 -10.36 5.51
N GLN A 79 -3.44 -11.02 4.63
CA GLN A 79 -3.88 -10.42 3.37
C GLN A 79 -4.69 -9.14 3.56
N LEU A 80 -5.57 -9.09 4.56
CA LEU A 80 -6.36 -7.90 4.87
C LEU A 80 -5.44 -6.74 5.28
N SER A 81 -4.45 -7.01 6.13
CA SER A 81 -3.45 -6.03 6.55
C SER A 81 -2.68 -5.46 5.35
N ASP A 82 -2.25 -6.32 4.42
CA ASP A 82 -1.55 -5.90 3.19
C ASP A 82 -2.43 -4.99 2.32
N TYR A 83 -3.73 -5.33 2.18
CA TYR A 83 -4.67 -4.50 1.43
C TYR A 83 -4.93 -3.16 2.11
N GLU A 84 -5.04 -3.12 3.44
CA GLU A 84 -5.21 -1.89 4.20
C GLU A 84 -4.01 -0.95 4.04
N GLU A 85 -2.79 -1.48 4.11
CA GLU A 85 -1.57 -0.71 3.84
C GLU A 85 -1.58 -0.14 2.42
N ARG A 86 -1.93 -0.97 1.44
CA ARG A 86 -1.96 -0.54 0.03
C ARG A 86 -3.03 0.52 -0.22
N ILE A 87 -4.18 0.44 0.44
CA ILE A 87 -5.21 1.47 0.41
C ILE A 87 -4.72 2.77 1.03
N ALA A 88 -3.97 2.71 2.14
CA ALA A 88 -3.41 3.89 2.78
C ALA A 88 -2.41 4.62 1.85
N ILE A 89 -1.52 3.86 1.19
CA ILE A 89 -0.58 4.40 0.20
C ILE A 89 -1.33 5.08 -0.95
N LEU A 90 -2.29 4.38 -1.57
CA LEU A 90 -3.06 4.92 -2.69
C LEU A 90 -3.86 6.17 -2.32
N ARG A 91 -4.41 6.23 -1.10
CA ARG A 91 -5.09 7.44 -0.59
C ARG A 91 -4.10 8.61 -0.43
N GLY A 92 -2.89 8.34 0.03
CA GLY A 92 -1.81 9.32 0.10
C GLY A 92 -1.42 9.85 -1.28
N GLU A 93 -1.21 8.96 -2.25
CA GLU A 93 -0.89 9.33 -3.63
C GLU A 93 -2.00 10.16 -4.29
N LEU A 94 -3.26 9.77 -4.09
CA LEU A 94 -4.42 10.52 -4.58
C LEU A 94 -4.49 11.93 -3.98
N THR A 95 -4.22 12.07 -2.69
CA THR A 95 -4.19 13.37 -2.01
C THR A 95 -3.06 14.25 -2.56
N ALA A 96 -1.87 13.68 -2.75
CA ALA A 96 -0.74 14.38 -3.36
C ALA A 96 -1.03 14.80 -4.81
N ALA A 97 -1.64 13.92 -5.61
CA ALA A 97 -2.03 14.22 -6.99
C ALA A 97 -3.07 15.35 -7.07
N ARG A 98 -4.08 15.33 -6.18
CA ARG A 98 -5.07 16.41 -6.08
C ARG A 98 -4.41 17.74 -5.69
N GLY A 99 -3.50 17.73 -4.71
CA GLY A 99 -2.78 18.94 -4.29
C GLY A 99 -1.93 19.55 -5.42
N ARG A 100 -1.28 18.72 -6.25
CA ARG A 100 -0.56 19.19 -7.44
C ARG A 100 -1.49 19.87 -8.45
N LEU A 101 -2.62 19.24 -8.74
CA LEU A 101 -3.60 19.77 -9.69
C LEU A 101 -4.18 21.11 -9.21
N GLU A 102 -4.50 21.22 -7.92
CA GLU A 102 -4.95 22.48 -7.33
C GLU A 102 -3.87 23.57 -7.43
N SER A 103 -2.62 23.26 -7.10
CA SER A 103 -1.49 24.19 -7.26
C SER A 103 -1.32 24.64 -8.71
N GLU A 104 -1.38 23.73 -9.68
CA GLU A 104 -1.29 24.06 -11.11
C GLU A 104 -2.43 24.97 -11.56
N THR A 105 -3.66 24.74 -11.09
CA THR A 105 -4.80 25.62 -11.40
C THR A 105 -4.64 27.03 -10.82
N LEU A 106 -4.07 27.16 -9.62
CA LEU A 106 -3.75 28.46 -9.02
C LEU A 106 -2.64 29.19 -9.79
N SER A 107 -1.58 28.47 -10.19
CA SER A 107 -0.49 29.03 -11.02
C SER A 107 -1.02 29.53 -12.36
N ASN A 108 -1.78 28.71 -13.09
CA ASN A 108 -2.40 29.10 -14.36
C ASN A 108 -3.30 30.34 -14.21
N THR A 109 -4.09 30.41 -13.12
CA THR A 109 -4.92 31.58 -12.86
C THR A 109 -4.06 32.83 -12.63
N THR A 110 -2.97 32.71 -11.89
CA THR A 110 -2.02 33.82 -11.66
C THR A 110 -1.37 34.28 -12.95
N ASP A 111 -0.95 33.34 -13.81
CA ASP A 111 -0.34 33.63 -15.10
C ASP A 111 -1.31 34.39 -16.02
N THR A 112 -2.58 33.96 -16.11
CA THR A 112 -3.59 34.67 -16.91
C THR A 112 -3.84 36.10 -16.41
N VAL A 113 -3.80 36.33 -15.10
CA VAL A 113 -3.94 37.68 -14.53
C VAL A 113 -2.73 38.55 -14.89
N ILE A 114 -1.52 38.00 -14.82
CA ILE A 114 -0.29 38.70 -15.22
C ILE A 114 -0.33 39.04 -16.71
N GLU A 115 -0.74 38.11 -17.57
CA GLU A 115 -0.90 38.35 -19.00
C GLU A 115 -1.90 39.48 -19.29
N GLN A 116 -3.02 39.51 -18.59
CA GLN A 116 -4.01 40.59 -18.70
C GLN A 116 -3.43 41.95 -18.27
N GLN A 117 -2.72 42.00 -17.14
CA GLN A 117 -2.08 43.23 -16.67
C GLN A 117 -1.01 43.72 -17.66
N LEU A 118 -0.21 42.80 -18.21
CA LEU A 118 0.80 43.12 -19.21
C LEU A 118 0.17 43.65 -20.50
N ALA A 119 -0.96 43.06 -20.93
CA ALA A 119 -1.70 43.55 -22.10
C ALA A 119 -2.20 44.99 -21.90
N VAL A 120 -2.76 45.28 -20.72
CA VAL A 120 -3.19 46.66 -20.36
C VAL A 120 -2.00 47.62 -20.31
N ALA A 121 -0.89 47.22 -19.69
CA ALA A 121 0.32 48.04 -19.63
C ALA A 121 0.89 48.34 -21.02
N LYS A 122 0.91 47.35 -21.92
CA LYS A 122 1.30 47.54 -23.32
C LYS A 122 0.39 48.51 -24.06
N GLN A 123 -0.92 48.43 -23.86
CA GLN A 123 -1.88 49.36 -24.46
C GLN A 123 -1.66 50.80 -23.97
N GLN A 124 -1.47 50.98 -22.66
CA GLN A 124 -1.16 52.28 -22.06
C GLN A 124 0.15 52.86 -22.61
N LEU A 125 1.21 52.03 -22.69
CA LEU A 125 2.48 52.44 -23.26
C LEU A 125 2.34 52.85 -24.73
N THR A 126 1.56 52.11 -25.51
CA THR A 126 1.32 52.41 -26.93
C THR A 126 0.60 53.75 -27.09
N ALA A 127 -0.45 53.99 -26.30
CA ALA A 127 -1.17 55.26 -26.30
C ALA A 127 -0.27 56.44 -25.87
N GLU A 128 0.61 56.22 -24.89
CA GLU A 128 1.52 57.25 -24.42
C GLU A 128 2.65 57.53 -25.42
N MET A 129 3.15 56.50 -26.12
CA MET A 129 4.06 56.66 -27.25
C MET A 129 3.41 57.47 -28.38
N GLU A 130 2.16 57.15 -28.75
CA GLU A 130 1.42 57.89 -29.78
C GLU A 130 1.20 59.36 -29.39
N ARG A 131 0.91 59.63 -28.11
CA ARG A 131 0.79 60.99 -27.56
C ARG A 131 2.10 61.78 -27.63
N LEU A 132 3.23 61.14 -27.27
CA LEU A 132 4.54 61.80 -27.20
C LEU A 132 5.17 62.01 -28.58
N LEU A 133 5.03 61.03 -29.48
CA LEU A 133 5.70 61.00 -30.77
C LEU A 133 4.82 61.54 -31.92
N GLY A 134 3.50 61.61 -31.70
CA GLY A 134 2.52 62.11 -32.65
C GLY A 134 2.11 61.09 -33.73
N PRO A 135 1.00 61.32 -34.45
CA PRO A 135 0.39 60.37 -35.41
C PRO A 135 1.24 60.12 -36.67
N SER A 136 2.33 60.87 -36.86
CA SER A 136 3.27 60.71 -37.99
C SER A 136 4.56 59.98 -37.60
N TYR A 137 4.68 59.50 -36.37
CA TYR A 137 5.81 58.69 -35.95
C TYR A 137 5.74 57.31 -36.62
N GLN A 138 6.47 57.16 -37.71
CA GLN A 138 6.80 55.85 -38.24
C GLN A 138 8.00 55.33 -37.48
N ALA A 139 7.82 54.24 -36.74
CA ALA A 139 8.95 53.44 -36.28
C ALA A 139 9.75 53.06 -37.54
N LYS A 140 10.92 53.69 -37.73
CA LYS A 140 11.85 53.33 -38.79
C LYS A 140 12.44 51.97 -38.46
N ASN A 141 11.68 50.92 -38.76
CA ASN A 141 12.10 49.54 -38.64
C ASN A 141 12.98 49.13 -39.84
N GLN A 142 13.97 49.96 -40.18
CA GLN A 142 15.12 49.48 -40.95
C GLN A 142 15.99 48.69 -39.99
N LEU A 143 15.58 47.44 -39.74
CA LEU A 143 16.30 46.48 -38.94
C LEU A 143 17.09 45.58 -39.88
N ILE A 144 18.42 45.57 -39.74
CA ILE A 144 19.25 44.51 -40.34
C ILE A 144 19.69 43.63 -39.18
N GLY A 145 19.27 42.35 -39.17
CA GLY A 145 19.59 41.43 -38.08
C GLY A 145 18.96 41.78 -36.72
N GLY A 146 17.92 42.62 -36.68
CA GLY A 146 17.25 43.03 -35.43
C GLY A 146 17.83 44.27 -34.75
N ILE A 147 18.83 44.92 -35.36
CA ILE A 147 19.43 46.18 -34.89
C ILE A 147 19.01 47.31 -35.85
N PRO A 148 18.62 48.51 -35.36
CA PRO A 148 18.26 49.61 -36.25
C PRO A 148 19.49 50.12 -37.01
N VAL A 149 19.33 50.40 -38.31
CA VAL A 149 20.38 50.81 -39.27
C VAL A 149 21.13 52.10 -38.88
N ASP A 150 20.56 52.95 -38.03
CA ASP A 150 21.12 54.21 -37.54
C ASP A 150 21.68 54.15 -36.10
N SER A 151 21.91 52.93 -35.57
CA SER A 151 22.44 52.76 -34.21
C SER A 151 23.88 53.26 -34.09
N GLU A 152 24.07 54.48 -33.57
CA GLU A 152 25.41 54.99 -33.25
C GLU A 152 26.08 54.24 -32.09
N TYR A 153 25.29 53.61 -31.21
CA TYR A 153 25.75 52.87 -30.05
C TYR A 153 25.12 51.47 -30.03
N ILE A 154 25.94 50.44 -29.85
CA ILE A 154 25.48 49.04 -29.79
C ILE A 154 25.79 48.46 -28.41
N ILE A 155 24.81 47.79 -27.80
CA ILE A 155 24.96 47.09 -26.53
C ILE A 155 24.69 45.61 -26.74
N PHE A 156 25.67 44.76 -26.45
CA PHE A 156 25.52 43.30 -26.44
C PHE A 156 25.24 42.82 -25.02
N ILE A 157 24.14 42.10 -24.84
CA ILE A 157 23.80 41.41 -23.58
C ILE A 157 23.99 39.92 -23.83
N ILE A 158 24.98 39.32 -23.17
CA ILE A 158 25.37 37.93 -23.40
C ILE A 158 25.09 37.11 -22.14
N ASP A 159 24.33 36.03 -22.28
CA ASP A 159 24.16 35.05 -21.20
C ASP A 159 25.50 34.35 -20.90
N THR A 160 25.92 34.40 -19.64
CA THR A 160 27.18 33.79 -19.15
C THR A 160 26.98 32.49 -18.38
N SER A 161 25.79 31.88 -18.45
CA SER A 161 25.50 30.59 -17.84
C SER A 161 26.49 29.48 -18.26
N GLY A 162 26.76 28.51 -17.36
CA GLY A 162 27.78 27.47 -17.60
C GLY A 162 27.52 26.59 -18.84
N SER A 163 26.27 26.49 -19.29
CA SER A 163 25.89 25.84 -20.55
C SER A 163 26.20 26.67 -21.80
N MET A 164 26.16 28.00 -21.70
CA MET A 164 26.52 28.92 -22.79
C MET A 164 28.02 28.90 -23.10
N PHE A 165 28.87 28.84 -22.06
CA PHE A 165 30.32 28.83 -22.21
C PHE A 165 30.85 27.53 -22.84
N SER A 166 30.20 26.39 -22.60
CA SER A 166 30.69 25.08 -23.03
C SER A 166 30.36 24.69 -24.47
N TYR A 167 29.29 25.23 -25.07
CA TYR A 167 28.83 24.81 -26.41
C TYR A 167 28.53 25.95 -27.39
N ALA A 168 28.25 27.17 -26.91
CA ALA A 168 27.70 28.24 -27.75
C ALA A 168 28.63 29.44 -27.95
N TRP A 169 29.75 29.52 -27.21
CA TRP A 169 30.64 30.68 -27.21
C TRP A 169 31.22 31.03 -28.59
N ASP A 170 31.73 30.03 -29.33
CA ASP A 170 32.27 30.23 -30.67
C ASP A 170 31.21 30.65 -31.70
N ARG A 171 29.94 30.35 -31.45
CA ARG A 171 28.83 30.80 -32.28
C ARG A 171 28.48 32.25 -31.95
N VAL A 172 28.40 32.60 -30.66
CA VAL A 172 28.14 33.97 -30.21
C VAL A 172 29.19 34.93 -30.78
N LEU A 173 30.48 34.57 -30.73
CA LEU A 173 31.54 35.41 -31.28
C LEU A 173 31.38 35.66 -32.79
N ARG A 174 31.00 34.65 -33.57
CA ARG A 174 30.75 34.79 -35.01
C ARG A 174 29.56 35.68 -35.32
N GLU A 175 28.49 35.60 -34.54
CA GLU A 175 27.31 36.46 -34.73
C GLU A 175 27.62 37.92 -34.36
N VAL A 176 28.40 38.15 -33.29
CA VAL A 176 28.87 39.49 -32.93
C VAL A 176 29.75 40.08 -34.02
N GLU A 177 30.69 39.30 -34.56
CA GLU A 177 31.55 39.72 -35.68
C GLU A 177 30.74 40.01 -36.95
N ALA A 178 29.81 39.13 -37.32
CA ALA A 178 28.91 39.34 -38.45
C ALA A 178 28.08 40.62 -38.28
N THR A 179 27.58 40.86 -37.06
CA THR A 179 26.84 42.09 -36.74
C THR A 179 27.72 43.33 -36.90
N LEU A 180 28.93 43.35 -36.34
CA LEU A 180 29.83 44.50 -36.48
C LEU A 180 30.30 44.71 -37.93
N SER A 181 30.41 43.65 -38.73
CA SER A 181 30.77 43.76 -40.16
C SER A 181 29.70 44.45 -41.02
N ILE A 182 28.44 44.36 -40.59
CA ILE A 182 27.29 45.01 -41.26
C ILE A 182 27.21 46.50 -40.92
N TYR A 183 27.77 46.91 -39.77
CA TYR A 183 27.69 48.27 -39.23
C TYR A 183 29.08 48.93 -39.17
N PRO A 184 29.58 49.52 -40.28
CA PRO A 184 30.95 50.03 -40.37
C PRO A 184 31.22 51.31 -39.55
N GLU A 185 30.18 52.03 -39.09
CA GLU A 185 30.31 53.27 -38.31
C GLU A 185 29.52 53.19 -37.00
N VAL A 186 30.15 52.64 -35.95
CA VAL A 186 29.63 52.68 -34.57
C VAL A 186 30.48 53.61 -33.72
N LYS A 187 29.86 54.53 -32.97
CA LYS A 187 30.53 55.47 -32.05
C LYS A 187 30.91 54.81 -30.73
N GLY A 188 30.23 53.73 -30.33
CA GLY A 188 30.56 53.00 -29.11
C GLY A 188 29.90 51.62 -29.04
N ILE A 189 30.63 50.66 -28.47
CA ILE A 189 30.16 49.29 -28.23
C ILE A 189 30.28 49.01 -26.73
N GLN A 190 29.22 48.46 -26.13
CA GLN A 190 29.21 47.99 -24.75
C GLN A 190 28.84 46.50 -24.75
N VAL A 191 29.51 45.70 -23.91
CA VAL A 191 29.14 44.31 -23.69
C VAL A 191 28.88 44.09 -22.20
N MET A 192 27.73 43.50 -21.87
CA MET A 192 27.32 43.16 -20.51
C MET A 192 26.80 41.72 -20.45
N ASN A 193 26.80 41.14 -19.26
CA ASN A 193 26.18 39.85 -19.04
C ASN A 193 24.71 39.97 -18.61
N ASP A 194 24.02 38.83 -18.56
CA ASP A 194 22.63 38.67 -18.12
C ASP A 194 22.36 39.13 -16.68
N MET A 195 23.42 39.24 -15.86
CA MET A 195 23.36 39.80 -14.50
C MET A 195 23.66 41.30 -14.43
N GLY A 196 23.82 41.98 -15.57
CA GLY A 196 24.07 43.43 -15.66
C GLY A 196 25.52 43.85 -15.37
N ASN A 197 26.45 42.89 -15.26
CA ASN A 197 27.88 43.19 -15.13
C ASN A 197 28.49 43.46 -16.50
N TYR A 198 29.26 44.54 -16.62
CA TYR A 198 30.03 44.83 -17.82
C TYR A 198 31.15 43.80 -18.02
N LEU A 199 31.15 43.14 -19.17
CA LEU A 199 32.17 42.15 -19.53
C LEU A 199 33.49 42.81 -19.98
N PHE A 200 33.42 44.06 -20.44
CA PHE A 200 34.59 44.90 -20.69
C PHE A 200 34.44 46.23 -19.97
N SER A 201 35.37 46.54 -19.06
CA SER A 201 35.46 47.85 -18.41
C SER A 201 36.26 48.80 -19.30
N ARG A 202 35.55 49.60 -20.11
CA ARG A 202 36.05 50.66 -21.01
C ARG A 202 36.72 50.17 -22.32
N TYR A 203 36.21 50.66 -23.44
CA TYR A 203 37.02 50.91 -24.63
C TYR A 203 37.59 52.34 -24.54
N ARG A 204 38.84 52.48 -24.96
CA ARG A 204 39.49 53.76 -25.26
C ARG A 204 39.34 54.06 -26.74
#